data_AF-A0A133UIP5-F1
#
_entry.id   AF-A0A133UIP5-F1
#
_cell.length_a   1.000
_cell.length_b   1.000
_cell.length_c   1.000
_cell.angle_alpha   90.00
_cell.angle_beta   90.00
_cell.angle_gamma   90.00
#
_symmetry.space_group_name_H-M   'P 1'
#
loop_
_entity.id
_entity.type
_entity.pdbx_description
1 polymer ?
#
loop_
_entity_poly.entity_id
_entity_poly.type
_entity_poly.pdbx_seq_one_letter_code
_entity_poly.pdbx_strand_id
1 'polypeptide(L)'
;REVRDTKIEDTVTHYHELYDRAKKMKEKPPPERERFIQKTRYSEFPALIAKLRENEGNKRAAKAATKIENALPDMFRGVRDPDIPLDNNHAERLLRKVVVHRKLWGCIRNEKGKRFVSNTLSCMETWKLKDKNVFQELQKFAS
;
A
#
# COMPACT_ATOMS: atom_id res chain seq x y z
N ARG A 1 -8.46 5.89 31.93
CA ARG A 1 -7.93 4.95 30.92
C ARG A 1 -8.97 4.75 29.82
N GLU A 2 -10.22 4.47 30.20
CA GLU A 2 -11.39 4.34 29.32
C GLU A 2 -11.51 5.44 28.26
N VAL A 3 -11.54 6.72 28.64
CA VAL A 3 -11.71 7.85 27.68
C VAL A 3 -10.64 7.90 26.57
N ARG A 4 -9.42 7.41 26.83
CA ARG A 4 -8.34 7.36 25.81
C ARG A 4 -8.49 6.17 24.87
N ASP A 5 -9.06 5.06 25.34
CA ASP A 5 -9.33 3.89 24.52
C ASP A 5 -10.55 4.12 23.62
N THR A 6 -11.60 4.80 24.11
CA THR A 6 -12.78 5.18 23.29
C THR A 6 -12.40 6.07 22.10
N LYS A 7 -11.52 7.06 22.31
CA LYS A 7 -11.04 7.93 21.22
C LYS A 7 -10.29 7.16 20.13
N ILE A 8 -9.62 6.07 20.48
CA ILE A 8 -8.89 5.23 19.53
C ILE A 8 -9.87 4.34 18.76
N GLU A 9 -10.88 3.80 19.44
CA GLU A 9 -11.97 3.06 18.79
C GLU A 9 -12.72 3.94 17.78
N ASP A 10 -13.08 5.17 18.16
CA ASP A 10 -13.72 6.15 17.26
C ASP A 10 -12.86 6.43 16.02
N THR A 11 -11.54 6.53 16.21
CA THR A 11 -10.58 6.76 15.13
C THR A 11 -10.51 5.56 14.17
N VAL A 12 -10.54 4.33 14.71
CA VAL A 12 -10.56 3.11 13.91
C VAL A 12 -11.85 3.02 13.11
N THR A 13 -12.99 3.32 13.74
CA THR A 13 -14.29 3.39 13.06
C THR A 13 -14.25 4.39 11.90
N HIS A 14 -13.73 5.60 12.15
CA HIS A 14 -13.61 6.62 11.10
C HIS A 14 -12.72 6.18 9.94
N TYR A 15 -11.62 5.47 10.23
CA TYR A 15 -10.78 4.90 9.17
C TYR A 15 -11.55 3.89 8.30
N HIS A 16 -12.34 3.01 8.91
CA HIS A 16 -13.17 2.05 8.18
C HIS A 16 -14.26 2.74 7.34
N GLU A 17 -14.89 3.80 7.85
CA GLU A 17 -15.84 4.61 7.08
C GLU A 17 -15.19 5.23 5.83
N LEU A 18 -13.97 5.76 5.97
CA LEU A 18 -13.21 6.30 4.83
C LEU A 18 -12.89 5.23 3.80
N TYR A 19 -12.56 4.01 4.25
CA TYR A 19 -12.33 2.86 3.37
C TYR A 19 -13.59 2.45 2.61
N ASP A 20 -14.73 2.34 3.30
CA ASP A 20 -16.01 1.97 2.66
C ASP A 20 -16.47 3.03 1.65
N ARG A 21 -16.24 4.31 1.95
CA ARG A 21 -16.44 5.40 0.99
C ARG A 21 -15.52 5.25 -0.21
N ALA A 22 -14.23 4.98 -0.01
CA ALA A 22 -13.28 4.79 -1.09
C ALA A 22 -13.71 3.63 -2.02
N LYS A 23 -14.24 2.54 -1.45
CA LYS A 23 -14.80 1.41 -2.21
C LYS A 23 -15.95 1.84 -3.11
N LYS A 24 -16.89 2.63 -2.60
CA LYS A 24 -18.02 3.18 -3.39
C LYS A 24 -17.55 4.17 -4.45
N MET A 25 -16.56 5.00 -4.15
CA MET A 25 -16.02 6.00 -5.09
C MET A 25 -15.33 5.37 -6.28
N LYS A 26 -14.81 4.15 -6.15
CA LYS A 26 -14.17 3.42 -7.23
C LYS A 26 -15.07 3.24 -8.47
N GLU A 27 -16.39 3.15 -8.26
CA GLU A 27 -17.41 2.98 -9.30
C GLU A 27 -17.86 4.31 -9.95
N LYS A 28 -17.40 5.45 -9.43
CA LYS A 28 -17.82 6.79 -9.87
C LYS A 28 -16.98 7.31 -11.05
N PRO A 29 -17.47 8.31 -11.80
CA PRO A 29 -16.69 8.91 -12.89
C PRO A 29 -15.42 9.60 -12.37
N PRO A 30 -14.36 9.75 -13.22
CA PRO A 30 -13.08 10.31 -12.82
C PRO A 30 -13.13 11.66 -12.06
N PRO A 31 -13.99 12.63 -12.43
CA PRO A 31 -14.05 13.91 -11.73
C PRO A 31 -14.51 13.77 -10.27
N GLU A 32 -15.46 12.88 -9.98
CA GLU A 32 -15.92 12.63 -8.61
C GLU A 32 -14.83 11.92 -7.79
N ARG A 33 -14.12 10.98 -8.42
CA ARG A 33 -12.97 10.30 -7.81
C ARG A 33 -11.88 11.26 -7.41
N GLU A 34 -11.46 12.16 -8.30
CA GLU A 34 -10.38 13.11 -7.98
C GLU A 34 -10.79 14.09 -6.88
N ARG A 35 -12.05 14.57 -6.88
CA ARG A 35 -12.57 15.41 -5.78
C ARG A 35 -12.54 14.68 -4.43
N PHE A 36 -12.94 13.41 -4.41
CA PHE A 36 -12.84 12.58 -3.21
C PHE A 36 -11.39 12.41 -2.78
N ILE A 37 -10.46 12.08 -3.70
CA ILE A 37 -9.05 11.91 -3.38
C ILE A 37 -8.49 13.20 -2.78
N GLN A 38 -8.73 14.34 -3.41
CA GLN A 38 -8.24 15.63 -2.95
C GLN A 38 -8.79 15.98 -1.56
N LYS A 39 -10.11 15.88 -1.36
CA LYS A 39 -10.73 16.14 -0.05
C LYS A 39 -10.14 15.22 1.01
N THR A 40 -10.18 13.91 0.77
CA THR A 40 -9.79 12.93 1.80
C THR A 40 -8.30 13.03 2.12
N ARG A 41 -7.45 13.28 1.12
CA ARG A 41 -5.98 13.40 1.29
C ARG A 41 -5.57 14.65 2.05
N TYR A 42 -6.20 15.79 1.79
CA TYR A 42 -5.76 17.09 2.33
C TYR A 42 -6.54 17.55 3.56
N SER A 43 -7.70 16.94 3.87
CA SER A 43 -8.45 17.28 5.10
C SER A 43 -8.67 16.09 6.02
N GLU A 44 -9.27 15.01 5.54
CA GLU A 44 -9.77 13.93 6.43
C GLU A 44 -8.63 13.10 7.02
N PHE A 45 -7.67 12.65 6.20
CA PHE A 45 -6.51 11.88 6.69
C PHE A 45 -5.57 12.69 7.59
N PRO A 46 -5.20 13.94 7.26
CA PRO A 46 -4.43 14.78 8.16
C PRO A 46 -5.12 15.00 9.52
N ALA A 47 -6.43 15.22 9.53
CA ALA A 47 -7.19 15.33 10.78
C ALA A 47 -7.20 14.02 11.58
N LEU A 48 -7.31 12.88 10.90
CA LEU A 48 -7.24 11.55 11.52
C LEU A 48 -5.87 11.28 12.15
N ILE A 49 -4.80 11.62 11.43
CA ILE A 49 -3.42 11.50 11.89
C ILE A 49 -3.19 12.38 13.11
N ALA A 50 -3.65 13.64 13.08
CA ALA A 50 -3.53 14.56 14.21
C ALA A 50 -4.18 13.99 15.48
N LYS A 51 -5.42 13.48 15.38
CA LYS A 51 -6.12 12.82 16.50
C LYS A 51 -5.37 11.60 17.05
N LEU A 52 -4.76 10.79 16.18
CA LEU A 52 -3.93 9.67 16.61
C LEU A 52 -2.65 10.13 17.33
N ARG A 53 -2.04 11.22 16.85
CA ARG A 53 -0.82 11.79 17.43
C ARG A 53 -1.08 12.46 18.78
N GLU A 54 -2.21 13.11 18.98
CA GLU A 54 -2.64 13.68 20.27
C GLU A 54 -2.67 12.63 21.40
N ASN A 55 -2.80 11.35 21.07
CA ASN A 55 -2.73 10.24 22.02
C ASN A 55 -1.27 9.77 22.24
N GLU A 56 -0.33 10.68 22.49
CA GLU A 56 1.12 10.41 22.59
C GLU A 56 1.49 9.31 23.60
N GLY A 57 0.69 9.16 24.66
CA GLY A 57 0.87 8.09 25.66
C GLY A 57 0.50 6.68 25.18
N ASN A 58 -0.13 6.55 23.99
CA ASN A 58 -0.54 5.27 23.43
C ASN A 58 0.34 4.86 22.25
N LYS A 59 1.22 3.88 22.49
CA LYS A 59 2.11 3.32 21.46
C LYS A 59 1.38 2.75 20.25
N ARG A 60 0.14 2.26 20.40
CA ARG A 60 -0.66 1.73 19.28
C ARG A 60 -1.14 2.88 18.38
N ALA A 61 -1.63 3.97 18.98
CA ALA A 61 -2.07 5.16 18.24
C ALA A 61 -0.91 5.79 17.46
N ALA A 62 0.25 5.95 18.09
CA ALA A 62 1.45 6.48 17.43
C ALA A 62 1.90 5.60 16.25
N LYS A 63 1.88 4.26 16.41
CA LYS A 63 2.21 3.33 15.31
C LYS A 63 1.19 3.39 14.18
N ALA A 64 -0.10 3.53 14.50
CA ALA A 64 -1.16 3.67 13.50
C ALA A 64 -0.99 4.97 12.70
N ALA A 65 -0.72 6.10 13.37
CA ALA A 65 -0.46 7.38 12.71
C ALA A 65 0.71 7.26 11.71
N THR A 66 1.86 6.75 12.16
CA THR A 66 3.03 6.56 11.29
C THR A 66 2.71 5.64 10.10
N LYS A 67 1.93 4.58 10.33
CA LYS A 67 1.53 3.66 9.24
C LYS A 67 0.66 4.35 8.20
N ILE A 68 -0.30 5.16 8.64
CA ILE A 68 -1.20 5.91 7.76
C ILE A 68 -0.41 6.99 6.99
N GLU A 69 0.43 7.77 7.67
CA GLU A 69 1.31 8.78 7.05
C GLU A 69 2.16 8.18 5.93
N ASN A 70 2.81 7.04 6.20
CA ASN A 70 3.65 6.36 5.21
C ASN A 70 2.85 5.81 4.02
N ALA A 71 1.59 5.39 4.24
CA ALA A 71 0.74 4.84 3.19
C ALA A 71 0.05 5.94 2.35
N LEU A 72 -0.18 7.13 2.92
CA LEU A 72 -0.99 8.20 2.34
C LEU A 72 -0.64 8.59 0.90
N PRO A 73 0.65 8.61 0.46
CA PRO A 73 0.99 8.92 -0.93
C PRO A 73 0.37 7.98 -1.97
N ASP A 74 0.21 6.69 -1.63
CA ASP A 74 -0.24 5.63 -2.53
C ASP A 74 -1.63 5.08 -2.19
N MET A 75 -2.18 5.46 -1.03
CA MET A 75 -3.39 4.87 -0.47
C MET A 75 -4.63 5.00 -1.38
N PHE A 76 -4.68 6.04 -2.21
CA PHE A 76 -5.79 6.29 -3.14
C PHE A 76 -5.58 5.76 -4.55
N ARG A 77 -4.50 5.00 -4.80
CA ARG A 77 -4.17 4.49 -6.14
C ARG A 77 -5.31 3.68 -6.75
N GLY A 78 -5.95 2.79 -5.98
CA GLY A 78 -7.11 2.01 -6.43
C GLY A 78 -8.42 2.80 -6.59
N VAL A 79 -8.50 4.02 -6.04
CA VAL A 79 -9.61 4.94 -6.34
C VAL A 79 -9.34 5.66 -7.65
N ARG A 80 -8.10 6.12 -7.86
CA ARG A 80 -7.70 6.80 -9.11
C ARG A 80 -7.80 5.86 -10.31
N ASP A 81 -7.32 4.64 -10.15
CA ASP A 81 -7.31 3.59 -11.17
C ASP A 81 -8.19 2.41 -10.72
N PRO A 82 -9.41 2.26 -11.28
CA PRO A 82 -10.36 1.23 -10.87
C PRO A 82 -9.90 -0.20 -11.16
N ASP A 83 -8.91 -0.40 -12.02
CA ASP A 83 -8.40 -1.76 -12.29
C ASP A 83 -7.53 -2.25 -11.13
N ILE A 84 -7.06 -1.34 -10.27
CA ILE A 84 -6.23 -1.66 -9.12
C ILE A 84 -7.11 -1.94 -7.89
N PRO A 85 -6.94 -3.09 -7.20
CA PRO A 85 -7.60 -3.34 -5.92
C PRO A 85 -7.25 -2.28 -4.86
N LEU A 86 -8.19 -2.01 -3.94
CA LEU A 86 -7.91 -1.09 -2.81
C LEU A 86 -7.05 -1.74 -1.72
N ASP A 87 -6.97 -3.06 -1.69
CA ASP A 87 -6.08 -3.80 -0.80
C ASP A 87 -4.73 -4.12 -1.48
N ASN A 88 -3.73 -4.39 -0.65
CA ASN A 88 -2.37 -4.69 -1.09
C ASN A 88 -2.12 -6.21 -1.28
N ASN A 89 -3.14 -7.07 -1.18
CA ASN A 89 -2.95 -8.51 -1.09
C ASN A 89 -2.25 -9.09 -2.32
N HIS A 90 -2.58 -8.55 -3.50
CA HIS A 90 -1.95 -8.95 -4.74
C HIS A 90 -0.45 -8.64 -4.73
N ALA A 91 -0.07 -7.41 -4.36
CA ALA A 91 1.33 -7.01 -4.31
C ALA A 91 2.11 -7.77 -3.23
N GLU A 92 1.54 -7.98 -2.05
CA GLU A 92 2.15 -8.79 -0.99
C GLU A 92 2.41 -10.23 -1.44
N ARG A 93 1.47 -10.83 -2.19
CA ARG A 93 1.63 -12.18 -2.73
C ARG A 93 2.79 -12.27 -3.71
N LEU A 94 2.95 -11.27 -4.59
CA LEU A 94 4.07 -11.20 -5.53
C LEU A 94 5.42 -11.04 -4.80
N LEU A 95 5.46 -10.18 -3.78
CA LEU A 95 6.67 -9.93 -2.99
C LEU A 95 7.05 -11.07 -2.05
N ARG A 96 6.10 -11.92 -1.63
CA ARG A 96 6.33 -12.99 -0.65
C ARG A 96 7.46 -13.93 -1.05
N LYS A 97 7.56 -14.30 -2.33
CA LYS A 97 8.63 -15.17 -2.84
C LYS A 97 10.01 -14.53 -2.61
N VAL A 98 10.12 -13.25 -2.93
CA VAL A 98 11.34 -12.45 -2.77
C VAL A 98 11.76 -12.37 -1.32
N VAL A 99 10.81 -12.15 -0.40
CA VAL A 99 11.08 -12.07 1.03
C VAL A 99 11.61 -13.39 1.57
N VAL A 100 11.09 -14.53 1.08
CA VAL A 100 11.60 -15.86 1.44
C VAL A 100 13.03 -16.05 0.92
N HIS A 101 13.29 -15.76 -0.36
CA HIS A 101 14.63 -15.86 -0.95
C HIS A 101 15.66 -14.99 -0.23
N ARG A 102 15.30 -13.75 0.14
CA ARG A 102 16.22 -12.86 0.88
C ARG A 102 16.61 -13.46 2.23
N LYS A 103 15.69 -14.14 2.93
CA LYS A 103 15.95 -14.76 4.23
C LYS A 103 16.90 -15.93 4.08
N LEU A 104 16.72 -16.74 3.04
CA LEU A 104 17.57 -17.89 2.74
C LEU A 104 19.00 -17.48 2.35
N TRP A 105 19.16 -16.43 1.55
CA TRP A 105 20.46 -16.00 1.02
C TRP A 105 21.19 -14.93 1.86
N GLY A 106 20.66 -14.56 3.03
CA GLY A 106 21.36 -13.65 3.96
C GLY A 106 21.30 -12.16 3.59
N CYS A 107 20.23 -11.74 2.89
CA CYS A 107 19.98 -10.39 2.37
C CYS A 107 20.99 -9.92 1.30
N ILE A 108 20.53 -9.05 0.40
CA ILE A 108 21.40 -8.44 -0.62
C ILE A 108 22.01 -7.16 -0.05
N ARG A 109 23.34 -7.15 0.09
CA ARG A 109 24.07 -6.10 0.83
C ARG A 109 24.71 -5.02 -0.05
N ASN A 110 24.59 -5.12 -1.37
CA ASN A 110 25.10 -4.12 -2.30
C ASN A 110 24.01 -3.63 -3.26
N GLU A 111 24.18 -2.41 -3.77
CA GLU A 111 23.13 -1.72 -4.53
C GLU A 111 22.97 -2.31 -5.94
N LYS A 112 24.06 -2.81 -6.54
CA LYS A 112 24.03 -3.54 -7.81
C LYS A 112 23.14 -4.78 -7.72
N GLY A 113 23.27 -5.58 -6.67
CA GLY A 113 22.50 -6.79 -6.44
C GLY A 113 21.03 -6.48 -6.14
N LYS A 114 20.75 -5.43 -5.35
CA LYS A 114 19.36 -5.02 -5.09
C LYS A 114 18.67 -4.63 -6.39
N ARG A 115 19.34 -3.83 -7.23
CA ARG A 115 18.81 -3.45 -8.55
C ARG A 115 18.62 -4.66 -9.46
N PHE A 116 19.59 -5.57 -9.50
CA PHE A 116 19.47 -6.81 -10.29
C PHE A 116 18.25 -7.62 -9.86
N VAL A 117 18.11 -7.92 -8.57
CA VAL A 117 17.00 -8.72 -8.06
C VAL A 117 15.66 -8.01 -8.26
N SER A 118 15.58 -6.71 -7.98
CA SER A 118 14.38 -5.90 -8.21
C SER A 118 13.91 -5.95 -9.67
N ASN A 119 14.84 -5.71 -10.61
CA ASN A 119 14.54 -5.72 -12.04
C ASN A 119 14.13 -7.11 -12.51
N THR A 120 14.92 -8.13 -12.21
CA THR A 120 14.67 -9.51 -12.64
C THR A 120 13.31 -10.00 -12.14
N LEU A 121 12.99 -9.78 -10.87
CA LEU A 121 11.70 -10.19 -10.32
C LEU A 121 10.54 -9.40 -10.91
N SER A 122 10.70 -8.09 -11.13
CA SER A 122 9.67 -7.27 -11.76
C SER A 122 9.36 -7.76 -13.16
N CYS A 123 10.37 -8.08 -13.97
CA CYS A 123 10.20 -8.67 -15.29
C CYS A 123 9.53 -10.05 -15.22
N MET A 124 10.03 -10.95 -14.36
CA MET A 124 9.48 -12.30 -14.21
C MET A 124 8.01 -12.31 -13.80
N GLU A 125 7.63 -11.52 -12.80
CA GLU A 125 6.23 -11.44 -12.37
C GLU A 125 5.35 -10.76 -13.43
N THR A 126 5.86 -9.74 -14.14
CA THR A 126 5.15 -9.12 -15.27
C THR A 126 4.87 -10.12 -16.39
N TRP A 127 5.85 -10.97 -16.74
CA TRP A 127 5.66 -11.99 -17.77
C TRP A 127 4.67 -13.07 -17.33
N LYS A 128 4.70 -13.50 -16.07
CA LYS A 128 3.71 -14.43 -15.52
C LYS A 128 2.30 -13.84 -15.56
N LEU A 129 2.14 -12.57 -15.22
CA LEU A 129 0.84 -11.86 -15.30
C LEU A 129 0.32 -11.75 -16.74
N LYS A 130 1.22 -11.74 -17.73
CA LYS A 130 0.89 -11.74 -19.16
C LYS A 130 0.79 -13.14 -19.78
N ASP A 131 0.78 -14.18 -18.96
CA ASP A 131 0.76 -15.59 -19.38
C ASP A 131 1.88 -15.97 -20.36
N LYS A 132 3.06 -15.37 -20.16
CA LYS A 132 4.25 -15.64 -20.98
C LYS A 132 5.17 -16.65 -20.32
N ASN A 133 5.85 -17.44 -21.14
CA ASN A 133 6.93 -18.31 -20.69
C ASN A 133 8.14 -17.47 -20.24
N VAL A 134 8.41 -17.45 -18.94
CA VAL A 134 9.50 -16.66 -18.33
C VAL A 134 10.87 -17.01 -18.90
N PHE A 135 11.13 -18.30 -19.16
CA PHE A 135 12.41 -18.75 -19.69
C PHE A 135 12.65 -18.21 -21.10
N GLN A 136 11.65 -18.32 -21.98
CA GLN A 136 11.72 -17.78 -23.34
C GLN A 136 11.89 -16.26 -23.35
N GLU A 137 11.20 -15.53 -22.48
CA GLU A 137 11.37 -14.08 -22.39
C GLU A 137 12.76 -13.68 -21.87
N LEU A 138 13.33 -14.43 -20.91
CA LEU A 138 14.71 -14.20 -20.45
C LEU A 138 15.74 -14.42 -21.56
N GLN A 139 15.57 -15.46 -22.38
CA GLN A 139 16.50 -15.76 -23.48
C GLN A 139 16.66 -14.60 -24.46
N LYS A 140 15.60 -13.81 -24.69
CA LYS A 140 15.63 -12.63 -25.59
C LYS A 140 16.62 -11.55 -25.16
N PHE A 141 17.05 -11.54 -23.90
CA PHE A 141 17.99 -10.55 -23.34
C PHE A 141 19.35 -11.15 -23.00
N ALA A 142 19.56 -12.44 -23.26
CA ALA A 142 20.81 -13.15 -23.00
C ALA A 142 21.66 -13.37 -24.26
N SER A 143 21.19 -12.90 -25.42
CA SER A 143 21.92 -12.89 -26.70
C SER A 143 22.63 -11.56 -26.90
#